data_AF-A0A7R9DUP6-F1
#
_entry.id   AF-A0A7R9DUP6-F1
#
_cell.length_a   1.000
_cell.length_b   1.000
_cell.length_c   1.000
_cell.angle_alpha   90.00
_cell.angle_beta   90.00
_cell.angle_gamma   90.00
#
_symmetry.space_group_name_H-M   'P 1'
#
loop_
_entity.id
_entity.type
_entity.pdbx_description
1 polymer ?
#
loop_
_entity_poly.entity_id
_entity_poly.type
_entity_poly.pdbx_seq_one_letter_code
_entity_poly.pdbx_strand_id
1 'polypeptide(L)'
;PLYQEHSITRRLSTPHCTRNTAFPGGNQLPIVPGTQHSQEVINSPLYQEHSITRRLSTPHCTRNAALSGGILTLECVYLSQIWNAIIPFLSLPDLVGSLKRLARLRLLKGNQPIVSKVVDALNNQATLADANLHPAQVLLALRNFENMNKNIPLVLPTGHTVLALLPEPNVKVVHALNHLLTSSFKYTRQYNMFCLNALQLLVPTGMRYLVAVDVRSQMVHGKCWQCSNVTPAQAAILQALCLVKAERDVTVLAFGADEALTPVSLDKDITLQQAQDRFKEIPNGPVDLAQPVLWAKKNRKPVDVFVVLTDNQVKPGKVKPAVAIQQYRSALHLPNTK
;
A
#
# COMPACT_ATOMS: atom_id res chain seq x y z
N PRO A 1 7.77 42.87 16.85
CA PRO A 1 7.67 42.64 18.31
C PRO A 1 6.81 41.39 18.61
N LEU A 2 7.50 40.32 19.01
CA LEU A 2 7.08 39.15 19.81
C LEU A 2 5.99 38.22 19.20
N TYR A 3 6.35 37.08 18.58
CA TYR A 3 6.59 35.73 19.14
C TYR A 3 5.42 35.11 19.92
N GLN A 4 4.88 33.97 19.46
CA GLN A 4 5.18 32.66 20.06
C GLN A 4 4.59 31.46 19.28
N GLU A 5 5.46 30.46 19.12
CA GLU A 5 5.19 29.09 18.67
C GLU A 5 4.53 28.27 19.80
N HIS A 6 3.72 27.27 19.44
CA HIS A 6 3.43 26.15 20.33
C HIS A 6 3.71 24.82 19.66
N SER A 7 4.87 24.27 19.99
CA SER A 7 5.20 22.85 19.97
C SER A 7 4.61 22.18 21.22
N ILE A 8 3.93 21.04 21.06
CA ILE A 8 3.57 20.17 22.19
C ILE A 8 4.05 18.76 21.88
N THR A 9 5.24 18.45 22.38
CA THR A 9 5.65 17.10 22.79
C THR A 9 4.85 16.68 24.02
N ARG A 10 4.14 15.53 23.96
CA ARG A 10 3.83 14.77 25.18
C ARG A 10 3.99 13.27 24.98
N ARG A 11 4.84 12.73 25.86
CA ARG A 11 5.05 11.32 26.17
C ARG A 11 3.71 10.67 26.53
N LEU A 12 3.44 9.48 25.98
CA LEU A 12 2.43 8.59 26.51
C LEU A 12 3.15 7.44 27.23
N SER A 13 3.22 7.58 28.55
CA SER A 13 3.44 6.50 29.51
C SER A 13 2.22 5.57 29.51
N THR A 14 2.47 4.28 29.39
CA THR A 14 1.51 3.19 29.58
C THR A 14 0.91 3.20 31.00
N PRO A 15 -0.36 2.77 31.15
CA PRO A 15 -0.74 2.01 32.33
C PRO A 15 -1.26 0.62 31.98
N HIS A 16 -0.79 -0.33 32.79
CA HIS A 16 -1.11 -1.74 32.79
C HIS A 16 -2.58 -2.02 33.11
N CYS A 17 -3.10 -3.07 32.47
CA CYS A 17 -4.32 -3.77 32.85
C CYS A 17 -4.19 -4.41 34.24
N THR A 18 -5.19 -4.20 35.11
CA THR A 18 -5.51 -5.11 36.20
C THR A 18 -7.01 -5.42 36.24
N ARG A 19 -7.25 -6.74 36.21
CA ARG A 19 -8.42 -7.56 36.54
C ARG A 19 -9.57 -6.94 37.34
N ASN A 20 -10.78 -7.33 36.89
CA ASN A 20 -12.06 -7.42 37.62
C ASN A 20 -11.94 -7.89 39.08
N THR A 21 -12.62 -7.18 40.00
CA THR A 21 -13.41 -7.75 41.10
C THR A 21 -14.42 -6.72 41.64
N ALA A 22 -15.69 -7.13 41.70
CA ALA A 22 -16.75 -6.77 42.68
C ALA A 22 -17.17 -5.30 42.92
N PHE A 23 -18.42 -4.98 42.54
CA PHE A 23 -19.31 -4.01 43.21
C PHE A 23 -19.85 -4.62 44.54
N PRO A 24 -20.45 -3.88 45.52
CA PRO A 24 -21.33 -2.71 45.34
C PRO A 24 -21.26 -1.60 46.43
N GLY A 25 -21.92 -0.47 46.17
CA GLY A 25 -22.26 0.48 47.23
C GLY A 25 -22.62 1.91 46.79
N GLY A 26 -23.92 2.17 46.64
CA GLY A 26 -24.58 3.34 47.24
C GLY A 26 -24.51 4.72 46.57
N ASN A 27 -25.71 5.16 46.15
CA ASN A 27 -26.27 6.51 46.27
C ASN A 27 -26.23 7.49 45.07
N GLN A 28 -27.42 7.56 44.46
CA GLN A 28 -28.27 8.74 44.19
C GLN A 28 -27.84 9.79 43.13
N LEU A 29 -28.64 9.75 42.05
CA LEU A 29 -29.02 10.70 40.98
C LEU A 29 -29.13 12.20 41.40
N PRO A 30 -28.98 13.18 40.47
CA PRO A 30 -30.06 13.54 39.53
C PRO A 30 -29.64 13.81 38.08
N ILE A 31 -30.62 13.74 37.17
CA ILE A 31 -30.49 13.81 35.70
C ILE A 31 -30.83 15.24 35.20
N VAL A 32 -30.25 15.60 34.04
CA VAL A 32 -30.70 16.53 32.96
C VAL A 32 -30.24 18.01 33.07
N PRO A 33 -29.99 18.76 31.96
CA PRO A 33 -29.74 18.42 30.53
C PRO A 33 -28.43 18.99 29.98
N GLY A 34 -27.90 18.44 28.88
CA GLY A 34 -26.82 19.14 28.16
C GLY A 34 -26.34 18.48 26.89
N THR A 35 -26.83 19.01 25.77
CA THR A 35 -26.18 19.09 24.45
C THR A 35 -25.84 17.78 23.73
N GLN A 36 -26.71 17.46 22.76
CA GLN A 36 -26.37 16.71 21.57
C GLN A 36 -25.11 17.29 20.90
N HIS A 37 -24.07 16.47 20.79
CA HIS A 37 -23.15 16.57 19.67
C HIS A 37 -22.94 15.17 19.12
N SER A 38 -23.76 14.88 18.10
CA SER A 38 -23.52 13.88 17.07
C SER A 38 -22.12 14.10 16.47
N GLN A 39 -21.14 13.33 16.93
CA GLN A 39 -19.95 13.06 16.15
C GLN A 39 -20.31 11.96 15.15
N GLU A 40 -20.68 12.39 13.95
CA GLU A 40 -20.59 11.58 12.75
C GLU A 40 -19.16 11.03 12.65
N VAL A 41 -19.03 9.75 12.97
CA VAL A 41 -17.84 8.97 12.64
C VAL A 41 -17.81 8.86 11.12
N ILE A 42 -16.99 9.69 10.48
CA ILE A 42 -16.61 9.50 9.08
C ILE A 42 -15.77 8.21 9.01
N ASN A 43 -16.47 7.08 8.89
CA ASN A 43 -15.89 5.80 8.52
C ASN A 43 -15.38 5.91 7.08
N SER A 44 -14.06 6.06 6.88
CA SER A 44 -13.49 5.87 5.54
C SER A 44 -13.59 4.37 5.18
N PRO A 45 -14.19 3.98 4.04
CA PRO A 45 -14.55 2.60 3.74
C PRO A 45 -13.42 1.81 3.08
N LEU A 46 -12.16 2.14 3.34
CA LEU A 46 -11.06 1.63 2.52
C LEU A 46 -10.62 0.19 2.82
N TYR A 47 -10.98 -0.43 3.95
CA TYR A 47 -10.76 -1.87 4.18
C TYR A 47 -11.55 -2.32 5.41
N GLN A 48 -12.85 -2.61 5.24
CA GLN A 48 -13.58 -3.48 6.16
C GLN A 48 -13.87 -4.79 5.42
N GLU A 49 -13.13 -5.86 5.75
CA GLU A 49 -13.36 -7.20 5.19
C GLU A 49 -14.74 -7.73 5.60
N HIS A 50 -15.74 -7.54 4.74
CA HIS A 50 -17.10 -8.06 4.89
C HIS A 50 -17.35 -9.34 4.07
N SER A 51 -16.34 -10.20 3.88
CA SER A 51 -16.47 -11.41 3.04
C SER A 51 -16.64 -12.70 3.84
N ILE A 52 -17.38 -13.66 3.26
CA ILE A 52 -17.64 -15.04 3.71
C ILE A 52 -16.37 -15.73 4.24
N THR A 53 -15.23 -15.35 3.70
CA THR A 53 -13.90 -15.83 4.08
C THR A 53 -13.57 -15.64 5.57
N ARG A 54 -14.17 -14.64 6.25
CA ARG A 54 -14.01 -14.40 7.70
C ARG A 54 -14.82 -15.39 8.57
N ARG A 55 -15.90 -15.99 8.05
CA ARG A 55 -16.69 -17.00 8.79
C ARG A 55 -16.09 -18.40 8.70
N LEU A 56 -15.31 -18.67 7.66
CA LEU A 56 -14.59 -19.94 7.48
C LEU A 56 -13.35 -20.06 8.39
N SER A 57 -13.02 -19.02 9.16
CA SER A 57 -11.93 -19.07 10.15
C SER A 57 -12.46 -19.49 11.52
N THR A 58 -12.31 -20.76 11.87
CA THR A 58 -12.19 -21.13 13.28
C THR A 58 -10.75 -20.83 13.73
N PRO A 59 -10.54 -20.14 14.88
CA PRO A 59 -9.20 -19.89 15.44
C PRO A 59 -8.37 -21.16 15.71
N HIS A 60 -9.05 -22.31 15.81
CA HIS A 60 -8.47 -23.60 16.16
C HIS A 60 -7.56 -24.20 15.07
N CYS A 61 -7.92 -24.10 13.79
CA CYS A 61 -7.10 -24.67 12.69
C CYS A 61 -5.74 -24.00 12.54
N THR A 62 -5.68 -22.66 12.64
CA THR A 62 -4.42 -21.90 12.53
C THR A 62 -3.47 -22.16 13.70
N ARG A 63 -4.01 -22.43 14.89
CA ARG A 63 -3.20 -22.71 16.10
C ARG A 63 -2.64 -24.13 16.07
N ASN A 64 -3.44 -25.12 15.65
CA ASN A 64 -3.03 -26.52 15.64
C ASN A 64 -2.03 -26.86 14.51
N ALA A 65 -2.16 -26.23 13.33
CA ALA A 65 -1.23 -26.47 12.21
C ALA A 65 0.21 -26.00 12.48
N ALA A 66 0.39 -25.00 13.36
CA ALA A 66 1.70 -24.53 13.79
C ALA A 66 2.36 -25.49 14.82
N LEU A 67 1.55 -26.17 15.64
CA LEU A 67 2.02 -27.06 16.71
C LEU A 67 2.29 -28.49 16.23
N SER A 68 1.65 -28.94 15.16
CA SER A 68 1.61 -30.37 14.79
C SER A 68 2.77 -30.86 13.90
N GLY A 69 3.85 -30.11 13.72
CA GLY A 69 5.05 -30.61 13.02
C GLY A 69 4.84 -31.11 11.57
N GLY A 70 3.68 -30.87 10.95
CA GLY A 70 3.36 -31.37 9.60
C GLY A 70 2.15 -32.29 9.51
N ILE A 71 1.52 -32.69 10.62
CA ILE A 71 0.28 -33.48 10.59
C ILE A 71 -0.92 -32.52 10.53
N LEU A 72 -1.61 -32.47 9.38
CA LEU A 72 -2.87 -31.74 9.26
C LEU A 72 -3.93 -32.46 10.10
N THR A 73 -4.54 -31.78 11.07
CA THR A 73 -5.70 -32.32 11.81
C THR A 73 -6.88 -32.56 10.85
N LEU A 74 -7.82 -33.45 11.19
CA LEU A 74 -9.02 -33.75 10.37
C LEU A 74 -9.78 -32.47 9.92
N GLU A 75 -9.85 -31.47 10.80
CA GLU A 75 -10.43 -30.15 10.50
C GLU A 75 -9.68 -29.41 9.37
N CYS A 76 -8.35 -29.52 9.33
CA CYS A 76 -7.53 -28.90 8.29
C CYS A 76 -7.69 -29.59 6.92
N VAL A 77 -7.96 -30.90 6.90
CA VAL A 77 -8.27 -31.64 5.67
C VAL A 77 -9.61 -31.19 5.09
N TYR A 78 -10.64 -31.06 5.93
CA TYR A 78 -11.95 -30.54 5.52
C TYR A 78 -11.85 -29.10 5.02
N LEU A 79 -11.05 -28.26 5.69
CA LEU A 79 -10.81 -26.87 5.27
C LEU A 79 -10.12 -26.78 3.90
N SER A 80 -9.18 -27.69 3.59
CA SER A 80 -8.55 -27.77 2.27
C SER A 80 -9.57 -28.08 1.17
N GLN A 81 -10.50 -29.00 1.42
CA GLN A 81 -11.57 -29.33 0.47
C GLN A 81 -12.50 -28.14 0.22
N ILE A 82 -12.88 -27.42 1.29
CA ILE A 82 -13.70 -26.21 1.19
C ILE A 82 -13.01 -25.14 0.32
N TRP A 83 -11.75 -24.82 0.60
CA TRP A 83 -11.03 -23.82 -0.20
C TRP A 83 -10.86 -24.25 -1.66
N ASN A 84 -10.60 -25.53 -1.92
CA ASN A 84 -10.53 -26.09 -3.26
C ASN A 84 -11.83 -25.94 -4.07
N ALA A 85 -12.98 -25.97 -3.38
CA ALA A 85 -14.30 -25.77 -3.98
C ALA A 85 -14.63 -24.29 -4.17
N ILE A 86 -14.20 -23.41 -3.26
CA ILE A 86 -14.55 -21.98 -3.27
C ILE A 86 -13.70 -21.16 -4.23
N ILE A 87 -12.40 -21.46 -4.39
CA ILE A 87 -11.47 -20.64 -5.20
C ILE A 87 -11.99 -20.28 -6.60
N PRO A 88 -12.58 -21.21 -7.38
CA PRO A 88 -13.11 -20.88 -8.71
C PRO A 88 -14.24 -19.84 -8.72
N PHE A 89 -14.93 -19.66 -7.59
CA PHE A 89 -16.06 -18.74 -7.47
C PHE A 89 -15.69 -17.41 -6.80
N LEU A 90 -14.45 -17.26 -6.33
CA LEU A 90 -14.01 -16.02 -5.69
C LEU A 90 -13.79 -14.93 -6.73
N SER A 91 -14.16 -13.70 -6.37
CA SER A 91 -13.70 -12.51 -7.09
C SER A 91 -12.18 -12.39 -6.98
N LEU A 92 -11.55 -11.76 -7.97
CA LEU A 92 -10.09 -11.58 -7.94
C LEU A 92 -9.62 -10.75 -6.72
N PRO A 93 -10.29 -9.66 -6.29
CA PRO A 93 -9.93 -8.95 -5.06
C PRO A 93 -10.03 -9.84 -3.80
N ASP A 94 -11.07 -10.66 -3.69
CA ASP A 94 -11.24 -11.59 -2.56
C ASP A 94 -10.14 -12.66 -2.54
N LEU A 95 -9.77 -13.17 -3.72
CA LEU A 95 -8.68 -14.14 -3.86
C LEU A 95 -7.36 -13.53 -3.39
N VAL A 96 -7.02 -12.34 -3.89
CA VAL A 96 -5.80 -11.61 -3.54
C VAL A 96 -5.74 -11.31 -2.04
N GLY A 97 -6.85 -10.90 -1.42
CA GLY A 97 -6.94 -10.71 0.04
C GLY A 97 -6.81 -12.01 0.84
N SER A 98 -7.22 -13.14 0.26
CA SER A 98 -7.22 -14.45 0.93
C SER A 98 -5.87 -15.18 0.85
N LEU A 99 -4.92 -14.75 0.01
CA LEU A 99 -3.62 -15.43 -0.20
C LEU A 99 -2.83 -15.64 1.09
N LYS A 100 -2.79 -14.62 1.96
CA LYS A 100 -2.12 -14.70 3.25
C LYS A 100 -2.74 -15.76 4.16
N ARG A 101 -4.06 -15.96 4.06
CA ARG A 101 -4.77 -17.00 4.82
C ARG A 101 -4.45 -18.39 4.27
N LEU A 102 -4.51 -18.56 2.95
CA LEU A 102 -4.18 -19.82 2.27
C LEU A 102 -2.76 -20.30 2.56
N ALA A 103 -1.78 -19.38 2.56
CA ALA A 103 -0.40 -19.72 2.90
C ALA A 103 -0.21 -20.05 4.39
N ARG A 104 -0.90 -19.36 5.31
CA ARG A 104 -0.89 -19.72 6.75
C ARG A 104 -1.47 -21.12 7.02
N LEU A 105 -2.46 -21.53 6.23
CA LEU A 105 -3.03 -22.87 6.27
C LEU A 105 -2.14 -23.93 5.59
N ARG A 106 -0.95 -23.56 5.09
CA ARG A 106 -0.01 -24.43 4.36
C ARG A 106 -0.59 -25.05 3.08
N LEU A 107 -1.69 -24.50 2.57
CA LEU A 107 -2.34 -24.98 1.34
C LEU A 107 -1.54 -24.60 0.09
N LEU A 108 -0.76 -23.51 0.15
CA LEU A 108 0.06 -23.06 -0.96
C LEU A 108 1.46 -23.70 -0.99
N LYS A 109 1.74 -24.68 -0.13
CA LYS A 109 3.06 -25.34 -0.04
C LYS A 109 3.22 -26.41 -1.13
N GLY A 110 4.35 -26.38 -1.84
CA GLY A 110 4.72 -27.40 -2.84
C GLY A 110 3.83 -27.37 -4.09
N ASN A 111 3.62 -28.53 -4.71
CA ASN A 111 2.82 -28.70 -5.93
C ASN A 111 1.41 -29.22 -5.63
N GLN A 112 0.75 -28.66 -4.60
CA GLN A 112 -0.65 -29.00 -4.34
C GLN A 112 -1.57 -28.53 -5.48
N PRO A 113 -2.67 -29.25 -5.78
CA PRO A 113 -3.59 -28.89 -6.87
C PRO A 113 -4.30 -27.55 -6.65
N ILE A 114 -4.37 -27.08 -5.41
CA ILE A 114 -4.90 -25.75 -5.09
C ILE A 114 -4.00 -24.63 -5.64
N VAL A 115 -2.69 -24.86 -5.76
CA VAL A 115 -1.73 -23.87 -6.26
C VAL A 115 -1.98 -23.58 -7.74
N SER A 116 -2.24 -24.62 -8.56
CA SER A 116 -2.56 -24.41 -9.98
C SER A 116 -3.85 -23.62 -10.13
N LYS A 117 -4.91 -24.00 -9.40
CA LYS A 117 -6.19 -23.24 -9.42
C LYS A 117 -6.02 -21.77 -9.05
N VAL A 118 -5.21 -21.47 -8.03
CA VAL A 118 -4.91 -20.07 -7.64
C VAL A 118 -4.14 -19.36 -8.74
N VAL A 119 -3.11 -19.99 -9.31
CA VAL A 119 -2.32 -19.39 -10.40
C VAL A 119 -3.17 -19.13 -11.64
N ASP A 120 -4.05 -20.08 -12.00
CA ASP A 120 -4.97 -19.95 -13.13
C ASP A 120 -5.95 -18.79 -12.90
N ALA A 121 -6.51 -18.69 -11.69
CA ALA A 121 -7.41 -17.60 -11.32
C ALA A 121 -6.71 -16.22 -11.31
N LEU A 122 -5.45 -16.14 -10.85
CA LEU A 122 -4.66 -14.90 -10.86
C LEU A 122 -4.26 -14.45 -12.27
N ASN A 123 -4.08 -15.40 -13.19
CA ASN A 123 -3.69 -15.13 -14.58
C ASN A 123 -4.89 -14.94 -15.52
N ASN A 124 -6.12 -15.14 -15.04
CA ASN A 124 -7.31 -15.00 -15.86
C ASN A 124 -7.52 -13.54 -16.30
N GLN A 125 -7.30 -13.28 -17.59
CA GLN A 125 -7.38 -11.93 -18.14
C GLN A 125 -8.80 -11.37 -18.22
N ALA A 126 -9.81 -12.23 -18.37
CA ALA A 126 -11.19 -11.81 -18.48
C ALA A 126 -11.69 -11.18 -17.17
N THR A 127 -11.30 -11.75 -16.03
CA THR A 127 -11.70 -11.24 -14.70
C THR A 127 -10.92 -9.99 -14.30
N LEU A 128 -9.78 -9.68 -14.94
CA LEU A 128 -8.99 -8.49 -14.62
C LEU A 128 -9.66 -7.18 -14.98
N ALA A 129 -10.37 -7.15 -16.11
CA ALA A 129 -11.08 -5.96 -16.56
C ALA A 129 -12.21 -5.60 -15.58
N ASP A 130 -12.93 -6.61 -15.09
CA ASP A 130 -14.10 -6.44 -14.24
C ASP A 130 -13.75 -6.28 -12.74
N ALA A 131 -12.56 -6.75 -12.33
CA ALA A 131 -12.16 -6.80 -10.92
C ALA A 131 -11.86 -5.43 -10.29
N ASN A 132 -11.66 -4.38 -11.09
CA ASN A 132 -11.33 -3.03 -10.61
C ASN A 132 -10.17 -3.02 -9.58
N LEU A 133 -9.12 -3.79 -9.87
CA LEU A 133 -8.01 -4.03 -8.94
C LEU A 133 -6.88 -3.01 -9.15
N HIS A 134 -6.67 -2.11 -8.18
CA HIS A 134 -5.62 -1.09 -8.28
C HIS A 134 -4.21 -1.71 -8.11
N PRO A 135 -3.19 -1.27 -8.87
CA PRO A 135 -1.82 -1.80 -8.78
C PRO A 135 -1.23 -1.78 -7.34
N ALA A 136 -1.61 -0.79 -6.53
CA ALA A 136 -1.20 -0.69 -5.13
C ALA A 136 -1.70 -1.85 -4.26
N GLN A 137 -2.92 -2.34 -4.50
CA GLN A 137 -3.47 -3.48 -3.76
C GLN A 137 -2.72 -4.77 -4.12
N VAL A 138 -2.38 -4.93 -5.41
CA VAL A 138 -1.58 -6.07 -5.89
C VAL A 138 -0.17 -6.02 -5.30
N LEU A 139 0.48 -4.85 -5.31
CA LEU A 139 1.82 -4.69 -4.73
C LEU A 139 1.81 -5.02 -3.23
N LEU A 140 0.80 -4.54 -2.50
CA LEU A 140 0.66 -4.83 -1.08
C LEU A 140 0.48 -6.33 -0.84
N ALA A 141 -0.37 -7.00 -1.62
CA ALA A 141 -0.58 -8.43 -1.52
C ALA A 141 0.69 -9.24 -1.84
N LEU A 142 1.40 -8.88 -2.91
CA LEU A 142 2.69 -9.45 -3.30
C LEU A 142 3.71 -9.33 -2.16
N ARG A 143 3.93 -8.11 -1.65
CA ARG A 143 4.90 -7.89 -0.56
C ARG A 143 4.49 -8.58 0.73
N ASN A 144 3.19 -8.63 1.02
CA ASN A 144 2.68 -9.38 2.16
C ASN A 144 2.91 -10.88 2.02
N PHE A 145 2.81 -11.43 0.81
CA PHE A 145 3.02 -12.84 0.50
C PHE A 145 4.51 -13.22 0.57
N GLU A 146 5.40 -12.42 -0.04
CA GLU A 146 6.86 -12.64 0.01
C GLU A 146 7.40 -12.57 1.45
N ASN A 147 6.88 -11.63 2.24
CA ASN A 147 7.34 -11.41 3.61
C ASN A 147 6.58 -12.23 4.67
N MET A 148 5.83 -13.27 4.27
CA MET A 148 5.07 -14.11 5.20
C MET A 148 5.97 -14.85 6.21
N ASN A 149 7.21 -15.15 5.84
CA ASN A 149 8.15 -15.90 6.69
C ASN A 149 8.67 -15.12 7.90
N LYS A 150 8.25 -13.86 8.10
CA LYS A 150 8.64 -13.11 9.30
C LYS A 150 8.05 -13.77 10.54
N ASN A 151 8.93 -14.07 11.50
CA ASN A 151 8.63 -14.68 12.79
C ASN A 151 7.34 -14.12 13.40
N ILE A 152 6.29 -14.95 13.48
CA ILE A 152 5.09 -14.60 14.23
C ILE A 152 5.28 -15.13 15.66
N PRO A 153 5.27 -14.25 16.68
CA PRO A 153 5.24 -14.72 18.06
C PRO A 153 3.89 -15.42 18.30
N LEU A 154 3.92 -16.74 18.46
CA LEU A 154 2.77 -17.50 18.92
C LEU A 154 2.84 -17.60 20.44
N VAL A 155 1.91 -16.95 21.12
CA VAL A 155 1.74 -17.11 22.56
C VAL A 155 0.97 -18.41 22.82
N LEU A 156 1.65 -19.39 23.39
CA LEU A 156 1.06 -20.63 23.83
C LEU A 156 0.14 -20.38 25.04
N PRO A 157 -0.88 -21.23 25.27
CA PRO A 157 -1.72 -21.16 26.46
C PRO A 157 -0.92 -21.20 27.78
N THR A 158 0.29 -21.75 27.74
CA THR A 158 1.25 -21.84 28.85
C THR A 158 2.03 -20.55 29.10
N GLY A 159 1.78 -19.47 28.35
CA GLY A 159 2.48 -18.18 28.48
C GLY A 159 3.83 -18.10 27.75
N HIS A 160 4.34 -19.21 27.22
CA HIS A 160 5.56 -19.23 26.42
C HIS A 160 5.30 -18.73 25.00
N THR A 161 6.19 -17.88 24.48
CA THR A 161 6.15 -17.42 23.09
C THR A 161 7.04 -18.33 22.25
N VAL A 162 6.45 -19.04 21.28
CA VAL A 162 7.20 -19.83 20.29
C VAL A 162 7.18 -19.10 18.96
N LEU A 163 8.33 -19.01 18.31
CA LEU A 163 8.41 -18.49 16.95
C LEU A 163 8.01 -19.60 15.99
N ALA A 164 6.81 -19.51 15.41
CA ALA A 164 6.44 -20.40 14.32
C ALA A 164 7.00 -19.86 13.01
N LEU A 165 7.85 -20.66 12.37
CA LEU A 165 8.27 -20.42 10.99
C LEU A 165 7.10 -20.74 10.06
N LEU A 166 6.66 -19.75 9.29
CA LEU A 166 5.72 -19.96 8.20
C LEU A 166 6.43 -20.63 7.01
N PRO A 167 5.71 -21.40 6.18
CA PRO A 167 6.28 -22.04 5.01
C PRO A 167 6.72 -20.99 3.98
N GLU A 168 7.82 -21.27 3.28
CA GLU A 168 8.32 -20.40 2.21
C GLU A 168 7.26 -20.09 1.16
N PRO A 169 7.22 -18.83 0.67
CA PRO A 169 6.26 -18.41 -0.32
C PRO A 169 6.46 -19.19 -1.63
N ASN A 170 5.36 -19.65 -2.21
CA ASN A 170 5.41 -20.41 -3.45
C ASN A 170 5.81 -19.53 -4.63
N VAL A 171 6.91 -19.87 -5.29
CA VAL A 171 7.48 -19.11 -6.42
C VAL A 171 6.48 -18.93 -7.56
N LYS A 172 5.62 -19.93 -7.83
CA LYS A 172 4.61 -19.86 -8.89
C LYS A 172 3.56 -18.78 -8.60
N VAL A 173 3.13 -18.67 -7.34
CA VAL A 173 2.16 -17.66 -6.90
C VAL A 173 2.80 -16.26 -6.92
N VAL A 174 4.06 -16.13 -6.48
CA VAL A 174 4.82 -14.88 -6.58
C VAL A 174 4.94 -14.42 -8.04
N HIS A 175 5.28 -15.33 -8.96
CA HIS A 175 5.36 -15.03 -10.38
C HIS A 175 4.01 -14.60 -10.95
N ALA A 176 2.92 -15.30 -10.60
CA ALA A 176 1.56 -14.93 -11.01
C ALA A 176 1.17 -13.53 -10.48
N LEU A 177 1.53 -13.19 -9.25
CA LEU A 177 1.29 -11.85 -8.68
C LEU A 177 2.10 -10.75 -9.37
N ASN A 178 3.35 -11.02 -9.76
CA ASN A 178 4.16 -10.07 -10.53
C ASN A 178 3.58 -9.84 -11.94
N HIS A 179 3.11 -10.92 -12.57
CA HIS A 179 2.40 -10.83 -13.86
C HIS A 179 1.08 -10.06 -13.71
N LEU A 180 0.34 -10.31 -12.64
CA LEU A 180 -0.88 -9.58 -12.28
C LEU A 180 -0.61 -8.09 -12.07
N LEU A 181 0.45 -7.73 -11.35
CA LEU A 181 0.87 -6.34 -11.13
C LEU A 181 1.15 -5.65 -12.45
N THR A 182 1.94 -6.28 -13.32
CA THR A 182 2.23 -5.76 -14.67
C THR A 182 0.95 -5.58 -15.50
N SER A 183 0.05 -6.57 -15.43
CA SER A 183 -1.23 -6.56 -16.13
C SER A 183 -2.18 -5.46 -15.61
N SER A 184 -2.21 -5.21 -14.31
CA SER A 184 -3.05 -4.17 -13.69
C SER A 184 -2.78 -2.78 -14.26
N PHE A 185 -1.53 -2.49 -14.66
CA PHE A 185 -1.22 -1.24 -15.35
C PHE A 185 -1.73 -1.21 -16.79
N LYS A 186 -1.73 -2.34 -17.50
CA LYS A 186 -2.09 -2.45 -18.93
C LYS A 186 -3.60 -2.36 -19.13
N TYR A 187 -4.40 -3.06 -18.32
CA TYR A 187 -5.86 -3.07 -18.44
C TYR A 187 -6.50 -1.72 -18.10
N THR A 188 -5.75 -0.82 -17.46
CA THR A 188 -6.17 0.57 -17.29
C THR A 188 -6.19 1.35 -18.62
N ARG A 189 -5.60 0.80 -19.70
CA ARG A 189 -5.44 1.46 -21.01
C ARG A 189 -6.45 1.02 -22.07
N GLN A 190 -7.18 -0.09 -21.89
CA GLN A 190 -7.94 -0.70 -22.99
C GLN A 190 -9.46 -0.73 -22.71
N TYR A 191 -10.20 -0.11 -23.64
CA TYR A 191 -11.67 0.01 -23.78
C TYR A 191 -12.39 1.19 -23.10
N ASN A 192 -12.35 2.33 -23.79
CA ASN A 192 -13.59 3.08 -24.03
C ASN A 192 -14.28 2.43 -25.24
N MET A 193 -15.50 1.89 -25.06
CA MET A 193 -16.67 2.19 -25.91
C MET A 193 -17.99 1.51 -25.48
N PHE A 194 -18.06 0.64 -24.47
CA PHE A 194 -19.35 -0.04 -24.18
C PHE A 194 -19.72 -0.36 -22.73
N CYS A 195 -18.83 -0.19 -21.74
CA CYS A 195 -19.17 -0.49 -20.33
C CYS A 195 -19.28 0.79 -19.52
N LEU A 196 -20.51 1.30 -19.35
CA LEU A 196 -20.83 2.47 -18.49
C LEU A 196 -20.54 2.25 -16.99
N ASN A 197 -20.03 1.08 -16.59
CA ASN A 197 -19.78 0.72 -15.19
C ASN A 197 -18.33 0.29 -14.88
N ALA A 198 -17.42 0.30 -15.84
CA ALA A 198 -16.00 -0.01 -15.59
C ALA A 198 -15.30 1.28 -15.12
N LEU A 199 -15.15 1.44 -13.81
CA LEU A 199 -14.37 2.52 -13.22
C LEU A 199 -12.92 2.41 -13.73
N GLN A 200 -12.56 3.17 -14.76
CA GLN A 200 -11.19 3.20 -15.26
C GLN A 200 -10.29 3.75 -14.16
N LEU A 201 -9.47 2.89 -13.54
CA LEU A 201 -8.72 3.23 -12.31
C LEU A 201 -7.72 4.38 -12.47
N LEU A 202 -7.20 4.60 -13.67
CA LEU A 202 -6.34 5.73 -14.02
C LEU A 202 -6.93 6.41 -15.25
N VAL A 203 -7.95 7.24 -15.03
CA VAL A 203 -8.47 8.15 -16.07
C VAL A 203 -7.39 9.18 -16.39
N PRO A 204 -6.89 9.26 -17.64
CA PRO A 204 -5.94 10.28 -18.02
C PRO A 204 -6.61 11.65 -17.98
N THR A 205 -5.93 12.62 -17.38
CA THR A 205 -6.35 14.02 -17.33
C THR A 205 -5.87 14.81 -18.54
N GLY A 206 -4.83 14.33 -19.24
CA GLY A 206 -4.22 15.04 -20.37
C GLY A 206 -3.33 16.21 -19.95
N MET A 207 -3.09 16.38 -18.65
CA MET A 207 -2.24 17.43 -18.09
C MET A 207 -0.76 17.04 -18.15
N ARG A 208 0.13 18.02 -18.07
CA ARG A 208 1.58 17.80 -18.02
C ARG A 208 2.04 17.68 -16.57
N TYR A 209 2.52 16.50 -16.20
CA TYR A 209 2.94 16.21 -14.83
C TYR A 209 4.44 16.32 -14.67
N LEU A 210 4.86 16.85 -13.52
CA LEU A 210 6.22 16.67 -13.01
C LEU A 210 6.15 15.96 -11.67
N VAL A 211 6.78 14.79 -11.60
CA VAL A 211 6.83 13.95 -10.41
C VAL A 211 8.24 13.95 -9.85
N ALA A 212 8.42 14.47 -8.64
CA ALA A 212 9.69 14.45 -7.93
C ALA A 212 9.66 13.40 -6.82
N VAL A 213 10.56 12.41 -6.88
CA VAL A 213 10.61 11.27 -5.97
C VAL A 213 11.78 11.40 -5.01
N ASP A 214 11.51 11.28 -3.72
CA ASP A 214 12.53 11.15 -2.69
C ASP A 214 13.08 9.72 -2.64
N VAL A 215 14.41 9.60 -2.74
CA VAL A 215 15.17 8.34 -2.74
C VAL A 215 16.04 8.14 -1.50
N ARG A 216 15.93 9.02 -0.50
CA ARG A 216 16.74 8.93 0.72
C ARG A 216 16.58 7.58 1.43
N SER A 217 17.57 7.23 2.26
CA SER A 217 17.57 6.00 3.06
C SER A 217 16.30 5.82 3.91
N GLN A 218 15.69 6.91 4.40
CA GLN A 218 14.41 6.88 5.12
C GLN A 218 13.26 6.36 4.24
N MET A 219 13.23 6.73 2.97
CA MET A 219 12.25 6.24 2.00
C MET A 219 12.50 4.76 1.67
N VAL A 220 13.77 4.35 1.58
CA VAL A 220 14.16 2.98 1.19
C VAL A 220 13.94 1.98 2.33
N HIS A 221 14.25 2.35 3.58
CA HIS A 221 14.17 1.46 4.74
C HIS A 221 12.97 1.71 5.65
N GLY A 222 12.25 2.81 5.43
CA GLY A 222 11.03 3.14 6.14
C GLY A 222 9.89 2.19 5.85
N LYS A 223 8.80 2.35 6.59
CA LYS A 223 7.56 1.58 6.42
C LYS A 223 6.42 2.54 6.14
N CYS A 224 5.60 2.23 5.16
CA CYS A 224 4.36 2.96 4.94
C CYS A 224 3.40 2.77 6.12
N TRP A 225 2.57 3.79 6.38
CA TRP A 225 1.56 3.74 7.44
C TRP A 225 0.69 2.48 7.29
N GLN A 226 0.60 1.68 8.35
CA GLN A 226 -0.13 0.40 8.41
C GLN A 226 0.29 -0.66 7.37
N CYS A 227 1.36 -0.44 6.60
CA CYS A 227 1.86 -1.34 5.57
C CYS A 227 3.34 -1.64 5.82
N SER A 228 3.63 -2.55 6.75
CA SER A 228 5.01 -2.83 7.20
C SER A 228 5.90 -3.57 6.19
N ASN A 229 5.31 -4.07 5.09
CA ASN A 229 6.01 -4.81 4.04
C ASN A 229 6.23 -4.00 2.76
N VAL A 230 5.74 -2.75 2.71
CA VAL A 230 5.94 -1.83 1.58
C VAL A 230 6.69 -0.62 2.09
N THR A 231 7.79 -0.27 1.42
CA THR A 231 8.59 0.91 1.78
C THR A 231 8.03 2.16 1.10
N PRO A 232 8.20 3.36 1.69
CA PRO A 232 7.77 4.61 1.07
C PRO A 232 8.35 4.82 -0.34
N ALA A 233 9.60 4.43 -0.58
CA ALA A 233 10.20 4.48 -1.92
C ALA A 233 9.43 3.59 -2.92
N GLN A 234 9.08 2.36 -2.53
CA GLN A 234 8.30 1.47 -3.40
C GLN A 234 6.92 2.04 -3.74
N ALA A 235 6.26 2.65 -2.75
CA ALA A 235 4.97 3.30 -2.94
C ALA A 235 5.10 4.54 -3.85
N ALA A 236 6.13 5.37 -3.65
CA ALA A 236 6.39 6.55 -4.47
C ALA A 236 6.69 6.18 -5.93
N ILE A 237 7.54 5.17 -6.16
CA ILE A 237 7.86 4.68 -7.50
C ILE A 237 6.62 4.09 -8.17
N LEU A 238 5.79 3.36 -7.42
CA LEU A 238 4.52 2.85 -7.95
C LEU A 238 3.61 3.99 -8.41
N GLN A 239 3.46 5.06 -7.62
CA GLN A 239 2.64 6.22 -7.98
C GLN A 239 3.20 6.95 -9.21
N ALA A 240 4.52 7.13 -9.29
CA ALA A 240 5.17 7.69 -10.47
C ALA A 240 4.90 6.85 -11.73
N LEU A 241 4.97 5.51 -11.61
CA LEU A 241 4.66 4.60 -12.72
C LEU A 241 3.18 4.64 -13.12
N CYS A 242 2.25 4.77 -12.17
CA CYS A 242 0.84 4.96 -12.49
C CYS A 242 0.63 6.19 -13.38
N LEU A 243 1.27 7.32 -13.03
CA LEU A 243 1.20 8.55 -13.82
C LEU A 243 1.86 8.39 -15.19
N VAL A 244 3.07 7.85 -15.26
CA VAL A 244 3.80 7.62 -16.54
C VAL A 244 3.01 6.73 -17.51
N LYS A 245 2.32 5.72 -16.98
CA LYS A 245 1.53 4.80 -17.81
C LYS A 245 0.16 5.36 -18.19
N ALA A 246 -0.45 6.19 -17.35
CA ALA A 246 -1.74 6.82 -17.62
C ALA A 246 -1.61 8.04 -18.57
N GLU A 247 -0.66 8.92 -18.30
CA GLU A 247 -0.54 10.21 -18.98
C GLU A 247 0.41 10.17 -20.19
N ARG A 248 0.39 11.24 -21.00
CA ARG A 248 1.26 11.37 -22.18
C ARG A 248 2.55 12.14 -21.89
N ASP A 249 2.49 13.19 -21.07
CA ASP A 249 3.64 14.03 -20.71
C ASP A 249 3.85 14.00 -19.19
N VAL A 250 4.79 13.15 -18.76
CA VAL A 250 5.20 13.02 -17.37
C VAL A 250 6.72 13.14 -17.31
N THR A 251 7.20 14.13 -16.58
CA THR A 251 8.63 14.28 -16.27
C THR A 251 8.88 13.73 -14.88
N VAL A 252 9.71 12.70 -14.76
CA VAL A 252 10.06 12.11 -13.47
C VAL A 252 11.47 12.55 -13.07
N LEU A 253 11.58 13.10 -11.87
CA LEU A 253 12.83 13.56 -11.27
C LEU A 253 13.03 12.83 -9.94
N ALA A 254 14.29 12.68 -9.53
CA ALA A 254 14.66 12.24 -8.20
C ALA A 254 15.52 13.28 -7.49
N PHE A 255 15.38 13.38 -6.17
CA PHE A 255 16.26 14.20 -5.33
C PHE A 255 17.64 13.53 -5.20
N GLY A 256 18.61 14.04 -5.95
CA GLY A 256 19.97 13.53 -6.03
C GLY A 256 20.97 14.29 -5.15
N ALA A 257 22.24 13.89 -5.22
CA ALA A 257 23.33 14.54 -4.51
C ALA A 257 23.43 16.05 -4.81
N ASP A 258 24.04 16.79 -3.89
CA ASP A 258 24.36 18.23 -4.05
C ASP A 258 23.15 19.12 -4.38
N GLU A 259 21.97 18.81 -3.82
CA GLU A 259 20.73 19.58 -4.07
C GLU A 259 20.29 19.58 -5.55
N ALA A 260 20.81 18.66 -6.35
CA ALA A 260 20.47 18.53 -7.77
C ALA A 260 19.30 17.56 -7.97
N LEU A 261 18.36 17.95 -8.83
CA LEU A 261 17.33 17.04 -9.32
C LEU A 261 17.85 16.29 -10.54
N THR A 262 17.85 14.97 -10.43
CA THR A 262 18.29 14.06 -11.50
C THR A 262 17.07 13.56 -12.27
N PRO A 263 16.97 13.81 -13.58
CA PRO A 263 15.91 13.23 -14.41
C PRO A 263 16.03 11.71 -14.45
N VAL A 264 14.90 11.03 -14.27
CA VAL A 264 14.81 9.57 -14.36
C VAL A 264 13.96 9.23 -15.58
N SER A 265 14.59 8.67 -16.61
CA SER A 265 13.84 8.16 -17.76
C SER A 265 13.04 6.94 -17.33
N LEU A 266 11.72 6.97 -17.50
CA LEU A 266 10.81 5.84 -17.25
C LEU A 266 9.95 5.61 -18.49
N ASP A 267 10.11 4.45 -19.09
CA ASP A 267 9.38 4.05 -20.29
C ASP A 267 8.01 3.48 -19.93
N LYS A 268 7.05 3.49 -20.86
CA LYS A 268 5.69 2.95 -20.61
C LYS A 268 5.68 1.45 -20.35
N ASP A 269 6.65 0.71 -20.86
CA ASP A 269 6.75 -0.74 -20.72
C ASP A 269 7.66 -1.18 -19.55
N ILE A 270 8.22 -0.22 -18.81
CA ILE A 270 9.09 -0.54 -17.68
C ILE A 270 8.33 -1.30 -16.59
N THR A 271 9.01 -2.27 -15.97
CA THR A 271 8.51 -3.00 -14.80
C THR A 271 8.79 -2.21 -13.52
N LEU A 272 8.05 -2.52 -12.44
CA LEU A 272 8.28 -1.89 -11.13
C LEU A 272 9.71 -2.16 -10.61
N GLN A 273 10.24 -3.36 -10.84
CA GLN A 273 11.58 -3.72 -10.41
C GLN A 273 12.65 -2.93 -11.16
N GLN A 274 12.57 -2.85 -12.48
CA GLN A 274 13.49 -2.04 -13.28
C GLN A 274 13.46 -0.55 -12.89
N ALA A 275 12.26 -0.02 -12.61
CA ALA A 275 12.14 1.34 -12.09
C ALA A 275 12.85 1.48 -10.75
N GLN A 276 12.64 0.55 -9.81
CA GLN A 276 13.32 0.54 -8.51
C GLN A 276 14.84 0.51 -8.64
N ASP A 277 15.37 -0.28 -9.57
CA ASP A 277 16.81 -0.36 -9.79
C ASP A 277 17.36 0.97 -10.33
N ARG A 278 16.67 1.64 -11.26
CA ARG A 278 17.03 3.00 -11.72
C ARG A 278 17.05 4.02 -10.58
N PHE A 279 16.10 3.96 -9.64
CA PHE A 279 16.08 4.88 -8.49
C PHE A 279 17.16 4.58 -7.45
N LYS A 280 17.61 3.32 -7.31
CA LYS A 280 18.68 2.95 -6.37
C LYS A 280 20.06 3.46 -6.79
N GLU A 281 20.27 3.65 -8.09
CA GLU A 281 21.53 4.18 -8.65
C GLU A 281 21.73 5.67 -8.32
N ILE A 282 20.66 6.36 -7.90
CA ILE A 282 20.68 7.79 -7.65
C ILE A 282 21.21 8.05 -6.23
N PRO A 283 22.25 8.89 -6.07
CA PRO A 283 22.79 9.18 -4.75
C PRO A 283 21.79 9.99 -3.92
N ASN A 284 21.79 9.78 -2.60
CA ASN A 284 20.86 10.44 -1.68
C ASN A 284 21.04 11.96 -1.65
N GLY A 285 19.93 12.68 -1.85
CA GLY A 285 19.85 14.14 -1.79
C GLY A 285 19.02 14.69 -0.64
N PRO A 286 19.27 15.92 -0.17
CA PRO A 286 18.32 16.64 0.67
C PRO A 286 17.04 16.96 -0.13
N VAL A 287 15.89 16.91 0.54
CA VAL A 287 14.58 17.17 -0.09
C VAL A 287 14.15 18.60 0.20
N ASP A 288 14.21 19.47 -0.80
CA ASP A 288 13.59 20.79 -0.79
C ASP A 288 12.37 20.79 -1.73
N LEU A 289 11.19 21.02 -1.15
CA LEU A 289 9.91 21.00 -1.85
C LEU A 289 9.80 22.07 -2.95
N ALA A 290 10.59 23.14 -2.90
CA ALA A 290 10.58 24.17 -3.94
C ALA A 290 11.43 23.80 -5.17
N GLN A 291 12.40 22.89 -5.02
CA GLN A 291 13.34 22.57 -6.09
C GLN A 291 12.69 22.06 -7.39
N PRO A 292 11.67 21.18 -7.38
CA PRO A 292 11.06 20.70 -8.61
C PRO A 292 10.47 21.82 -9.47
N VAL A 293 9.88 22.81 -8.81
CA VAL A 293 9.32 24.00 -9.45
C VAL A 293 10.41 24.92 -9.98
N LEU A 294 11.49 25.13 -9.21
CA LEU A 294 12.64 25.92 -9.63
C LEU A 294 13.37 25.29 -10.82
N TRP A 295 13.50 23.97 -10.83
CA TRP A 295 14.07 23.20 -11.94
C TRP A 295 13.23 23.37 -13.20
N ALA A 296 11.90 23.24 -13.09
CA ALA A 296 11.00 23.43 -14.22
C ALA A 296 11.07 24.86 -14.77
N LYS A 297 11.15 25.86 -13.88
CA LYS A 297 11.35 27.27 -14.25
C LYS A 297 12.67 27.48 -15.00
N LYS A 298 13.77 26.95 -14.47
CA LYS A 298 15.12 27.08 -15.05
C LYS A 298 15.18 26.47 -16.45
N ASN A 299 14.57 25.31 -16.64
CA ASN A 299 14.54 24.62 -17.92
C ASN A 299 13.41 25.07 -18.85
N ARG A 300 12.58 26.04 -18.43
CA ARG A 300 11.38 26.50 -19.14
C ARG A 300 10.46 25.33 -19.56
N LYS A 301 10.42 24.25 -18.77
CA LYS A 301 9.56 23.09 -19.03
C LYS A 301 8.13 23.44 -18.58
N PRO A 302 7.13 23.41 -19.47
CA PRO A 302 5.78 23.76 -19.09
C PRO A 302 5.10 22.54 -18.43
N VAL A 303 4.56 22.77 -17.23
CA VAL A 303 4.04 21.77 -16.30
C VAL A 303 2.75 22.32 -15.69
N ASP A 304 1.73 21.49 -15.63
CA ASP A 304 0.43 21.86 -15.08
C ASP A 304 0.23 21.31 -13.65
N VAL A 305 0.88 20.19 -13.32
CA VAL A 305 0.77 19.58 -11.98
C VAL A 305 2.12 19.12 -11.47
N PHE A 306 2.52 19.61 -10.31
CA PHE A 306 3.67 19.15 -9.55
C PHE A 306 3.25 18.14 -8.49
N VAL A 307 3.87 16.96 -8.50
CA VAL A 307 3.67 15.92 -7.50
C VAL A 307 5.01 15.64 -6.83
N VAL A 308 5.10 15.86 -5.52
CA VAL A 308 6.30 15.55 -4.73
C VAL A 308 5.99 14.37 -3.82
N LEU A 309 6.76 13.29 -3.96
CA LEU A 309 6.57 12.04 -3.22
C LEU A 309 7.72 11.87 -2.23
N THR A 310 7.45 12.14 -0.96
CA THR A 310 8.42 12.12 0.14
C THR A 310 7.77 11.70 1.46
N ASP A 311 8.58 11.52 2.50
CA ASP A 311 8.15 11.31 3.87
C ASP A 311 7.88 12.66 4.58
N ASN A 312 7.96 12.68 5.92
CA ASN A 312 7.76 13.88 6.72
C ASN A 312 9.06 14.69 6.98
N GLN A 313 10.20 14.28 6.45
CA GLN A 313 11.50 14.90 6.69
C GLN A 313 11.90 15.80 5.53
N VAL A 314 11.48 17.06 5.55
CA VAL A 314 11.84 18.03 4.50
C VAL A 314 12.89 19.02 4.98
N LYS A 315 13.80 19.43 4.10
CA LYS A 315 14.76 20.50 4.36
C LYS A 315 14.12 21.84 4.00
N PRO A 316 14.17 22.86 4.88
CA PRO A 316 13.72 24.19 4.50
C PRO A 316 14.64 24.75 3.40
N GLY A 317 14.05 24.98 2.22
CA GLY A 317 14.72 25.63 1.11
C GLY A 317 14.91 27.14 1.31
N LYS A 318 15.69 27.75 0.42
CA LYS A 318 15.86 29.22 0.36
C LYS A 318 14.55 29.93 0.02
N VAL A 319 13.67 29.26 -0.72
CA VAL A 319 12.39 29.80 -1.20
C VAL A 319 11.27 28.89 -0.73
N LYS A 320 10.17 29.48 -0.24
CA LYS A 320 8.99 28.72 0.14
C LYS A 320 8.29 28.14 -1.11
N PRO A 321 7.77 26.89 -1.09
CA PRO A 321 7.13 26.27 -2.26
C PRO A 321 5.99 27.10 -2.87
N ALA A 322 5.16 27.73 -2.04
CA ALA A 322 4.09 28.60 -2.51
C ALA A 322 4.61 29.79 -3.34
N VAL A 323 5.73 30.38 -2.93
CA VAL A 323 6.38 31.49 -3.65
C VAL A 323 7.02 30.97 -4.95
N ALA A 324 7.65 29.80 -4.91
CA ALA A 324 8.23 29.18 -6.11
C ALA A 324 7.17 28.91 -7.19
N ILE A 325 6.00 28.40 -6.79
CA ILE A 325 4.88 28.18 -7.72
C ILE A 325 4.37 29.49 -8.30
N GLN A 326 4.16 30.54 -7.49
CA GLN A 326 3.74 31.85 -8.00
C GLN A 326 4.74 32.41 -9.02
N GLN A 327 6.03 32.34 -8.71
CA GLN A 327 7.08 32.78 -9.62
C GLN A 327 7.13 31.95 -10.92
N TYR A 328 6.83 30.66 -10.85
CA TYR A 328 6.73 29.78 -12.02
C TYR A 328 5.54 30.16 -12.90
N ARG A 329 4.35 30.34 -12.31
CA ARG A 329 3.13 30.73 -13.01
C ARG A 329 3.32 32.04 -13.78
N SER A 330 3.93 33.04 -13.15
CA SER A 330 4.22 34.33 -13.80
C SER A 330 5.29 34.23 -14.88
N ALA A 331 6.31 33.39 -14.70
CA ALA A 331 7.42 33.27 -15.64
C ALA A 331 7.07 32.48 -16.92
N LEU A 332 6.16 31.51 -16.83
CA LEU A 332 5.74 30.67 -17.97
C LEU A 332 4.31 30.98 -18.46
N HIS A 333 3.64 31.97 -17.87
CA HIS A 333 2.24 32.32 -18.17
C HIS A 333 1.26 31.14 -18.02
N LEU A 334 1.46 30.31 -16.98
CA LEU A 334 0.60 29.16 -16.66
C LEU A 334 -0.14 29.41 -15.34
N PRO A 335 -1.26 30.15 -15.32
CA PRO A 335 -1.93 30.53 -14.07
C PRO A 335 -2.54 29.33 -13.32
N ASN A 336 -2.87 28.26 -14.04
CA ASN A 336 -3.58 27.10 -13.51
C ASN A 336 -2.67 26.00 -12.97
N THR A 337 -1.33 26.15 -13.03
CA THR A 337 -0.39 25.14 -12.54
C THR A 337 -0.56 24.88 -11.04
N LYS A 338 -0.60 23.63 -10.61
CA LYS A 338 -0.85 23.21 -9.22
C LYS A 338 0.34 22.53 -8.58
#